data_AF-A0A914JP86-F1
#
_entry.id   AF-A0A914JP86-F1
#
_cell.length_a   1.000
_cell.length_b   1.000
_cell.length_c   1.000
_cell.angle_alpha   90.00
_cell.angle_beta   90.00
_cell.angle_gamma   90.00
#
_symmetry.space_group_name_H-M   'P 1'
#
loop_
_entity.id
_entity.type
_entity.pdbx_description
1 polymer ?
#
loop_
_entity_poly.entity_id
_entity_poly.type
_entity_poly.pdbx_seq_one_letter_code
_entity_poly.pdbx_strand_id
1 'polypeptide(L)'
;MILKCKHKYWSEPFPQSINPFNFSGNESLSFRHESTFDLAEVAKYDAALAIFVLQFCANVNELTVSLINIARALKSGGLLFGFVPNGVADLNPTKANGIKFGASLVLKKVPPEDGEHLSVEFFSEKGEVVGNATITFFYRATYEACLKKAGFREIEWIEPIVSDEGIAKYGRSFFDSFFHPAKDIMFKAKLPDNLNAT
;
A
#
# COMPACT_ATOMS: atom_id res chain seq x y z
N MET A 1 -9.52 7.74 -0.01
CA MET A 1 -8.17 8.10 0.46
C MET A 1 -7.40 8.67 -0.71
N ILE A 2 -7.08 9.96 -0.69
CA ILE A 2 -6.20 10.58 -1.69
C ILE A 2 -4.89 10.87 -0.97
N LEU A 3 -3.84 10.15 -1.35
CA LEU A 3 -2.47 10.47 -0.98
C LEU A 3 -2.03 11.69 -1.79
N LYS A 4 -1.94 12.85 -1.15
CA LYS A 4 -0.99 13.85 -1.62
C LYS A 4 0.35 13.52 -0.96
N CYS A 5 1.16 12.72 -1.65
CA CYS A 5 2.56 12.60 -1.31
C CYS A 5 3.24 13.92 -1.69
N LYS A 6 3.69 14.67 -0.69
CA LYS A 6 4.40 15.95 -0.87
C LYS A 6 5.86 15.71 -1.26
N HIS A 7 6.13 14.90 -2.29
CA HIS A 7 7.47 14.73 -2.85
C HIS A 7 7.42 14.80 -4.38
N LYS A 8 7.94 15.94 -4.89
CA LYS A 8 8.49 16.34 -6.21
C LYS A 8 8.29 15.52 -7.52
N TYR A 9 7.43 14.50 -7.58
CA TYR A 9 7.32 13.60 -8.74
C TYR A 9 6.05 13.80 -9.59
N TRP A 10 5.23 14.80 -9.29
CA TRP A 10 4.14 15.22 -10.17
C TRP A 10 4.53 16.56 -10.82
N SER A 11 4.99 16.51 -12.07
CA SER A 11 5.48 17.68 -12.81
C SER A 11 4.39 18.50 -13.50
N GLU A 12 3.11 18.17 -13.34
CA GLU A 12 2.02 18.97 -13.91
C GLU A 12 1.09 19.52 -12.82
N PRO A 13 0.73 20.82 -12.87
CA PRO A 13 -0.31 21.36 -12.02
C PRO A 13 -1.66 20.76 -12.42
N PHE A 14 -2.39 20.19 -11.45
CA PHE A 14 -3.78 19.78 -11.67
C PHE A 14 -4.60 20.98 -12.20
N PRO A 15 -5.47 20.78 -13.22
CA PRO A 15 -6.31 21.84 -13.74
C PRO A 15 -7.17 22.44 -12.62
N GLN A 16 -7.09 23.76 -12.45
CA GLN A 16 -7.70 24.52 -11.35
C GLN A 16 -9.25 24.49 -11.35
N SER A 17 -9.88 23.91 -12.36
CA SER A 17 -11.34 23.90 -12.55
C SER A 17 -12.06 22.66 -12.03
N ILE A 18 -11.35 21.66 -11.50
CA ILE A 18 -11.97 20.53 -10.80
C ILE A 18 -11.68 20.72 -9.32
N ASN A 19 -12.70 21.02 -8.51
CA ASN A 19 -12.60 20.88 -7.07
C ASN A 19 -12.65 19.38 -6.74
N PRO A 20 -11.52 18.69 -6.50
CA PRO A 20 -11.47 17.23 -6.48
C PRO A 20 -12.01 16.65 -5.16
N PHE A 21 -12.61 17.48 -4.30
CA PHE A 21 -12.99 17.14 -2.94
C PHE A 21 -14.50 17.14 -2.68
N ASN A 22 -15.36 17.40 -3.66
CA ASN A 22 -16.80 17.33 -3.45
C ASN A 22 -17.33 15.89 -3.65
N PHE A 23 -16.91 14.96 -2.78
CA PHE A 23 -17.54 13.66 -2.62
C PHE A 23 -18.81 13.82 -1.75
N SER A 24 -19.74 14.70 -2.16
CA SER A 24 -20.91 15.12 -1.38
C SER A 24 -22.04 14.09 -1.41
N GLY A 25 -21.74 12.83 -1.11
CA GLY A 25 -22.72 11.73 -1.11
C GLY A 25 -22.95 11.08 0.25
N ASN A 26 -22.06 11.27 1.23
CA ASN A 26 -22.19 10.63 2.56
C ASN A 26 -21.67 11.56 3.66
N GLU A 27 -22.57 12.14 4.43
CA GLU A 27 -22.27 13.06 5.54
C GLU A 27 -21.42 12.42 6.66
N SER A 28 -21.24 11.09 6.64
CA SER A 28 -20.49 10.33 7.65
C SER A 28 -18.99 10.22 7.35
N LEU A 29 -18.52 10.69 6.18
CA LEU A 29 -17.12 10.61 5.79
C LEU A 29 -16.45 11.98 5.85
N SER A 30 -15.29 12.04 6.51
CA SER A 30 -14.43 13.22 6.49
C SER A 30 -13.14 12.91 5.72
N PHE A 31 -12.63 13.92 5.01
CA PHE A 31 -11.40 13.81 4.25
C PHE A 31 -10.42 14.85 4.75
N ARG A 32 -9.16 14.42 4.93
CA ARG A 32 -8.06 15.28 5.34
C ARG A 32 -6.89 15.05 4.39
N HIS A 33 -6.10 16.10 4.18
CA HIS A 33 -4.86 16.03 3.43
C HIS A 33 -3.70 16.04 4.43
N GLU A 34 -3.17 14.85 4.72
CA GLU A 34 -2.14 14.64 5.75
C GLU A 34 -1.13 13.59 5.28
N SER A 35 0.05 13.60 5.90
CA SER A 35 1.09 12.58 5.71
C SER A 35 1.01 11.57 6.86
N THR A 36 1.14 10.27 6.58
CA THR A 36 1.23 9.25 7.64
C THR A 36 2.49 9.44 8.51
N PHE A 37 3.53 10.07 7.96
CA PHE A 37 4.75 10.40 8.69
C PHE A 37 4.57 11.58 9.67
N ASP A 38 3.57 12.43 9.43
CA ASP A 38 3.29 13.65 10.21
C ASP A 38 1.78 13.79 10.49
N LEU A 39 1.25 12.84 11.27
CA LEU A 39 -0.15 12.85 11.70
C LEU A 39 -0.31 13.76 12.93
N ALA A 40 -0.91 14.92 12.72
CA ALA A 40 -1.04 15.98 13.73
C ALA A 40 -2.11 15.68 14.81
N GLU A 41 -3.27 15.13 14.43
CA GLU A 41 -4.36 14.81 15.35
C GLU A 41 -4.53 13.29 15.49
N VAL A 42 -4.71 12.83 16.73
CA VAL A 42 -4.86 11.42 17.04
C VAL A 42 -6.25 11.16 17.60
N ALA A 43 -7.21 10.90 16.70
CA ALA A 43 -8.44 10.23 17.11
C ALA A 43 -8.14 8.75 17.39
N LYS A 44 -9.04 8.08 18.12
CA LYS A 44 -8.90 6.66 18.48
C LYS A 44 -9.87 5.81 17.67
N TYR A 45 -9.37 5.20 16.61
CA TYR A 45 -10.12 4.33 15.71
C TYR A 45 -10.02 2.86 16.11
N ASP A 46 -11.04 2.09 15.77
CA ASP A 46 -11.04 0.63 15.93
C ASP A 46 -10.16 -0.05 14.86
N ALA A 47 -10.10 0.53 13.66
CA ALA A 47 -9.29 0.02 12.57
C ALA A 47 -8.73 1.14 11.67
N ALA A 48 -7.60 0.85 11.02
CA ALA A 48 -6.98 1.66 9.98
C ALA A 48 -6.76 0.84 8.71
N LEU A 49 -6.88 1.49 7.56
CA LEU A 49 -6.70 0.87 6.25
C LEU A 49 -5.65 1.65 5.45
N ALA A 50 -4.61 0.96 4.97
CA ALA A 50 -3.49 1.53 4.24
C ALA A 50 -3.29 0.79 2.89
N ILE A 51 -4.19 1.04 1.94
CA ILE A 51 -4.12 0.48 0.58
C ILE A 51 -3.17 1.30 -0.28
N PHE A 52 -2.06 0.71 -0.70
CA PHE A 52 -1.04 1.37 -1.50
C PHE A 52 -0.52 2.68 -0.89
N VAL A 53 -0.36 2.74 0.44
CA VAL A 53 0.16 3.91 1.16
C VAL A 53 1.63 3.72 1.57
N LEU A 54 1.93 2.62 2.24
CA LEU A 54 3.17 2.47 3.00
C LEU A 54 4.41 2.32 2.11
N GLN A 55 4.25 1.88 0.86
CA GLN A 55 5.34 1.80 -0.11
C GLN A 55 5.80 3.18 -0.61
N PHE A 56 5.11 4.27 -0.26
CA PHE A 56 5.58 5.63 -0.53
C PHE A 56 6.48 6.21 0.56
N CYS A 57 6.69 5.50 1.67
CA CYS A 57 7.71 5.88 2.65
C CYS A 57 9.10 5.76 2.01
N ALA A 58 9.92 6.81 2.08
CA ALA A 58 11.19 6.85 1.36
C ALA A 58 12.26 5.90 1.94
N ASN A 59 12.10 5.46 3.19
CA ASN A 59 13.05 4.59 3.86
C ASN A 59 12.41 3.89 5.07
N VAL A 60 13.15 2.96 5.68
CA VAL A 60 12.72 2.19 6.85
C VAL A 60 12.33 3.10 8.03
N ASN A 61 13.00 4.23 8.20
CA ASN A 61 12.67 5.17 9.27
C ASN A 61 11.30 5.83 9.02
N GLU A 62 11.02 6.28 7.80
CA GLU A 62 9.70 6.82 7.44
C GLU A 62 8.58 5.79 7.55
N LEU A 63 8.85 4.54 7.15
CA LEU A 63 7.90 3.44 7.33
C LEU A 63 7.63 3.20 8.82
N THR A 64 8.67 3.15 9.65
CA THR A 64 8.55 2.93 11.09
C THR A 64 7.75 4.04 11.76
N VAL A 65 8.08 5.31 11.49
CA VAL A 65 7.36 6.46 12.06
C VAL A 65 5.91 6.50 11.59
N SER A 66 5.65 6.21 10.31
CA SER A 66 4.28 6.14 9.79
C SER A 66 3.46 5.07 10.53
N LEU A 67 4.04 3.89 10.74
CA LEU A 67 3.37 2.81 11.46
C LEU A 67 3.16 3.14 12.96
N ILE A 68 4.12 3.83 13.60
CA ILE A 68 3.97 4.33 14.98
C ILE A 68 2.81 5.34 15.05
N ASN A 69 2.74 6.28 14.12
CA ASN A 69 1.68 7.28 14.09
C ASN A 69 0.31 6.64 13.85
N ILE A 70 0.23 5.64 12.97
CA ILE A 70 -1.00 4.85 12.76
C ILE A 70 -1.38 4.11 14.04
N ALA A 71 -0.44 3.41 14.69
CA ALA A 71 -0.69 2.72 15.96
C ALA A 71 -1.20 3.69 17.04
N ARG A 72 -0.63 4.89 17.11
CA ARG A 72 -1.07 5.94 18.04
C ARG A 72 -2.52 6.34 17.78
N ALA A 73 -2.99 6.32 16.53
CA ALA A 73 -4.38 6.61 16.15
C ALA A 73 -5.36 5.44 16.37
N LEU A 74 -4.88 4.29 16.84
CA LEU A 74 -5.72 3.14 17.15
C LEU A 74 -6.00 3.03 18.66
N LYS A 75 -7.15 2.42 18.98
CA LYS A 75 -7.46 1.93 20.34
C LYS A 75 -6.59 0.71 20.68
N SER A 76 -6.53 0.34 21.96
CA SER A 76 -6.06 -1.00 22.35
C SER A 76 -6.86 -2.08 21.62
N GLY A 77 -6.20 -3.15 21.20
CA GLY A 77 -6.83 -4.18 20.35
C GLY A 77 -7.13 -3.75 18.91
N GLY A 78 -6.82 -2.50 18.54
CA GLY A 78 -7.10 -1.94 17.22
C GLY A 78 -6.32 -2.63 16.09
N LEU A 79 -6.91 -2.57 14.89
CA LEU A 79 -6.42 -3.28 13.71
C LEU A 79 -5.83 -2.33 12.67
N LEU A 80 -4.75 -2.76 12.02
CA LEU A 80 -4.24 -2.16 10.79
C LEU A 80 -4.31 -3.20 9.68
N PHE A 81 -4.94 -2.83 8.58
CA PHE A 81 -4.90 -3.57 7.31
C PHE A 81 -4.08 -2.79 6.30
N GLY A 82 -3.06 -3.41 5.71
CA GLY A 82 -2.26 -2.82 4.65
C GLY A 82 -2.30 -3.66 3.39
N PHE A 83 -2.25 -3.00 2.23
CA PHE A 83 -2.10 -3.66 0.93
C PHE A 83 -0.94 -3.02 0.19
N VAL A 84 0.10 -3.81 -0.07
CA VAL A 84 1.41 -3.33 -0.54
C VAL A 84 1.96 -4.28 -1.60
N PRO A 85 2.92 -3.83 -2.43
CA PRO A 85 3.69 -4.73 -3.28
C PRO A 85 4.32 -5.86 -2.46
N ASN A 86 4.30 -7.06 -3.00
CA ASN A 86 4.75 -8.23 -2.27
C ASN A 86 6.28 -8.30 -2.19
N GLY A 87 6.80 -7.98 -1.02
CA GLY A 87 8.24 -8.00 -0.72
C GLY A 87 8.83 -9.39 -0.57
N VAL A 88 9.04 -10.12 -1.68
CA VAL A 88 9.66 -11.46 -1.73
C VAL A 88 10.81 -11.51 -2.76
N ALA A 89 11.77 -12.42 -2.56
CA ALA A 89 12.99 -12.46 -3.37
C ALA A 89 12.76 -12.94 -4.80
N ASP A 90 11.76 -13.80 -5.00
CA ASP A 90 11.35 -14.35 -6.29
C ASP A 90 10.29 -13.50 -7.01
N LEU A 91 10.08 -12.24 -6.56
CA LEU A 91 9.15 -11.32 -7.21
C LEU A 91 9.54 -11.14 -8.69
N ASN A 92 8.59 -11.40 -9.59
CA ASN A 92 8.82 -11.50 -11.03
C ASN A 92 7.83 -10.64 -11.86
N PRO A 93 7.80 -9.31 -11.65
CA PRO A 93 6.92 -8.44 -12.41
C PRO A 93 7.37 -8.43 -13.89
N THR A 94 6.40 -8.39 -14.81
CA THR A 94 6.70 -8.33 -16.25
C THR A 94 5.82 -7.27 -16.89
N LYS A 95 6.31 -6.63 -17.95
CA LYS A 95 5.52 -5.68 -18.74
C LYS A 95 4.23 -6.31 -19.27
N ALA A 96 4.27 -7.58 -19.68
CA ALA A 96 3.08 -8.30 -20.12
C ALA A 96 2.02 -8.42 -19.02
N ASN A 97 2.43 -8.73 -17.78
CA ASN A 97 1.54 -8.70 -16.62
C ASN A 97 1.05 -7.27 -16.33
N GLY A 98 1.91 -6.27 -16.50
CA GLY A 98 1.53 -4.86 -16.36
C GLY A 98 0.43 -4.43 -17.31
N ILE A 99 0.55 -4.77 -18.59
CA ILE A 99 -0.49 -4.51 -19.60
C ILE A 99 -1.79 -5.24 -19.23
N LYS A 100 -1.67 -6.47 -18.72
CA LYS A 100 -2.81 -7.33 -18.37
C LYS A 100 -3.57 -6.87 -17.12
N PHE A 101 -2.86 -6.42 -16.08
CA PHE A 101 -3.43 -6.09 -14.77
C PHE A 101 -3.45 -4.57 -14.48
N GLY A 102 -2.92 -3.75 -15.38
CA GLY A 102 -2.94 -2.28 -15.31
C GLY A 102 -1.70 -1.65 -14.68
N ALA A 103 -0.83 -2.42 -13.99
CA ALA A 103 0.41 -1.90 -13.43
C ALA A 103 1.51 -2.97 -13.31
N SER A 104 2.77 -2.55 -13.44
CA SER A 104 3.92 -3.43 -13.16
C SER A 104 5.07 -2.64 -12.53
N LEU A 105 5.76 -3.29 -11.59
CA LEU A 105 7.06 -2.82 -11.12
C LEU A 105 8.13 -2.98 -12.20
N VAL A 106 9.04 -2.03 -12.24
CA VAL A 106 10.26 -2.06 -13.06
C VAL A 106 11.44 -2.33 -12.14
N LEU A 107 11.90 -3.59 -12.12
CA LEU A 107 13.05 -4.00 -11.31
C LEU A 107 14.36 -3.52 -11.96
N LYS A 108 15.28 -2.99 -11.15
CA LYS A 108 16.64 -2.66 -11.61
C LYS A 108 17.58 -3.87 -11.58
N LYS A 109 17.28 -4.85 -10.73
CA LYS A 109 17.98 -6.13 -10.56
C LYS A 109 17.05 -7.19 -10.00
N VAL A 110 17.48 -8.46 -10.10
CA VAL A 110 16.77 -9.62 -9.56
C VAL A 110 17.76 -10.44 -8.73
N PRO A 111 17.53 -10.64 -7.42
CA PRO A 111 16.42 -10.10 -6.63
C PRO A 111 16.55 -8.58 -6.38
N PRO A 112 15.44 -7.85 -6.13
CA PRO A 112 15.50 -6.45 -5.71
C PRO A 112 16.14 -6.30 -4.32
N GLU A 113 16.70 -5.12 -4.04
CA GLU A 113 17.25 -4.81 -2.71
C GLU A 113 16.17 -4.28 -1.75
N ASP A 114 16.32 -4.60 -0.46
CA ASP A 114 15.44 -4.02 0.57
C ASP A 114 15.68 -2.51 0.69
N GLY A 115 14.61 -1.72 0.68
CA GLY A 115 14.68 -0.26 0.65
C GLY A 115 14.99 0.32 -0.75
N GLU A 116 15.00 -0.49 -1.81
CA GLU A 116 15.27 0.00 -3.16
C GLU A 116 14.11 0.86 -3.70
N HIS A 117 14.43 2.03 -4.25
CA HIS A 117 13.44 2.84 -4.97
C HIS A 117 13.15 2.26 -6.36
N LEU A 118 11.92 1.81 -6.58
CA LEU A 118 11.45 1.22 -7.83
C LEU A 118 10.41 2.10 -8.51
N SER A 119 10.35 2.01 -9.84
CA SER A 119 9.27 2.62 -10.62
C SER A 119 8.11 1.63 -10.76
N VAL A 120 6.90 2.12 -10.62
CA VAL A 120 5.66 1.45 -11.04
C VAL A 120 5.20 2.11 -12.33
N GLU A 121 5.04 1.34 -13.40
CA GLU A 121 4.41 1.79 -14.64
C GLU A 121 2.94 1.42 -14.65
N PHE A 122 2.08 2.36 -15.05
CA PHE A 122 0.64 2.15 -15.25
C PHE A 122 0.33 2.04 -16.74
N PHE A 123 -0.52 1.08 -17.12
CA PHE A 123 -0.80 0.74 -18.51
C PHE A 123 -2.25 1.03 -18.90
N SER A 124 -2.46 1.55 -20.11
CA SER A 124 -3.77 1.62 -20.73
C SER A 124 -4.23 0.24 -21.22
N GLU A 125 -5.50 0.12 -21.59
CA GLU A 125 -6.04 -1.08 -22.25
C GLU A 125 -5.32 -1.42 -23.57
N LYS A 126 -4.68 -0.43 -24.20
CA LYS A 126 -3.87 -0.61 -25.43
C LYS A 126 -2.42 -1.01 -25.13
N GLY A 127 -2.04 -1.11 -23.85
CA GLY A 127 -0.70 -1.47 -23.41
C GLY A 127 0.32 -0.34 -23.44
N GLU A 128 -0.13 0.91 -23.54
CA GLU A 128 0.72 2.10 -23.49
C GLU A 128 0.97 2.51 -22.04
N VAL A 129 2.17 3.01 -21.73
CA VAL A 129 2.44 3.58 -20.40
C VAL A 129 1.74 4.93 -20.30
N VAL A 130 0.79 5.05 -19.37
CA VAL A 130 -0.01 6.28 -19.16
C VAL A 130 0.40 7.06 -17.91
N GLY A 131 1.32 6.51 -17.12
CA GLY A 131 1.84 7.17 -15.94
C GLY A 131 2.87 6.31 -15.22
N ASN A 132 3.56 6.92 -14.26
CA ASN A 132 4.46 6.21 -13.38
C ASN A 132 4.41 6.78 -11.95
N ALA A 133 4.87 5.99 -10.99
CA ALA A 133 5.11 6.41 -9.63
C ALA A 133 6.40 5.77 -9.08
N THR A 134 7.10 6.50 -8.22
CA THR A 134 8.25 5.95 -7.48
C THR A 134 7.78 5.44 -6.13
N ILE A 135 8.14 4.19 -5.80
CA ILE A 135 7.90 3.58 -4.51
C ILE A 135 9.22 3.10 -3.90
N THR A 136 9.21 2.76 -2.62
CA THR A 136 10.27 2.02 -1.96
C THR A 136 9.84 0.58 -1.78
N PHE A 137 10.62 -0.35 -2.29
CA PHE A 137 10.43 -1.78 -2.09
C PHE A 137 10.91 -2.16 -0.69
N PHE A 138 10.07 -2.85 0.07
CA PHE A 138 10.46 -3.43 1.34
C PHE A 138 10.13 -4.91 1.36
N TYR A 139 11.03 -5.74 1.88
CA TYR A 139 10.71 -7.14 2.15
C TYR A 139 9.64 -7.26 3.25
N ARG A 140 8.89 -8.37 3.23
CA ARG A 140 7.92 -8.70 4.31
C ARG A 140 8.56 -8.63 5.70
N ALA A 141 9.80 -9.11 5.84
CA ALA A 141 10.55 -9.06 7.10
C ALA A 141 10.77 -7.62 7.61
N THR A 142 10.99 -6.66 6.70
CA THR A 142 11.15 -5.25 7.06
C THR A 142 9.82 -4.65 7.51
N TYR A 143 8.71 -4.95 6.83
CA TYR A 143 7.38 -4.57 7.32
C TYR A 143 7.11 -5.13 8.71
N GLU A 144 7.36 -6.42 8.95
CA GLU A 144 7.16 -7.05 10.26
C GLU A 144 7.99 -6.40 11.37
N ALA A 145 9.26 -6.11 11.09
CA ALA A 145 10.14 -5.44 12.05
C ALA A 145 9.61 -4.04 12.42
N CYS A 146 9.18 -3.26 11.43
CA CYS A 146 8.61 -1.93 11.64
C CYS A 146 7.26 -1.99 12.38
N LEU A 147 6.38 -2.94 12.04
CA LEU A 147 5.11 -3.17 12.73
C LEU A 147 5.33 -3.54 14.20
N LYS A 148 6.27 -4.44 14.49
CA LYS A 148 6.63 -4.82 15.88
C LYS A 148 7.17 -3.63 16.67
N LYS A 149 8.03 -2.79 16.05
CA LYS A 149 8.52 -1.53 16.64
C LYS A 149 7.39 -0.54 16.92
N ALA A 150 6.36 -0.50 16.08
CA ALA A 150 5.18 0.33 16.27
C ALA A 150 4.20 -0.18 17.34
N GLY A 151 4.46 -1.37 17.92
CA GLY A 151 3.65 -1.94 19.00
C GLY A 151 2.65 -3.01 18.56
N PHE A 152 2.53 -3.31 17.26
CA PHE A 152 1.73 -4.44 16.80
C PHE A 152 2.36 -5.77 17.24
N ARG A 153 1.52 -6.78 17.51
CA ARG A 153 1.96 -8.07 18.08
C ARG A 153 1.50 -9.27 17.25
N GLU A 154 0.27 -9.24 16.75
CA GLU A 154 -0.26 -10.27 15.85
C GLU A 154 -0.14 -9.73 14.42
N ILE A 155 0.66 -10.37 13.58
CA ILE A 155 0.86 -9.98 12.17
C ILE A 155 0.57 -11.19 11.30
N GLU A 156 -0.34 -11.02 10.35
CA GLU A 156 -0.77 -12.05 9.41
C GLU A 156 -0.63 -11.51 7.99
N TRP A 157 0.07 -12.25 7.13
CA TRP A 157 0.10 -11.99 5.68
C TRP A 157 -1.03 -12.78 5.01
N ILE A 158 -1.83 -12.08 4.21
CA ILE A 158 -3.05 -12.60 3.61
C ILE A 158 -2.89 -12.51 2.10
N GLU A 159 -2.93 -13.66 1.44
CA GLU A 159 -2.90 -13.72 -0.03
C GLU A 159 -4.21 -13.13 -0.60
N PRO A 160 -4.14 -12.39 -1.72
CA PRO A 160 -5.34 -11.89 -2.36
C PRO A 160 -6.21 -13.05 -2.86
N ILE A 161 -7.52 -12.86 -2.84
CA ILE A 161 -8.48 -13.83 -3.37
C ILE A 161 -9.16 -13.26 -4.62
N VAL A 162 -9.39 -14.10 -5.62
CA VAL A 162 -10.23 -13.74 -6.77
C VAL A 162 -11.65 -14.18 -6.46
N SER A 163 -12.61 -13.28 -6.62
CA SER A 163 -14.01 -13.62 -6.43
C SER A 163 -14.51 -14.59 -7.50
N ASP A 164 -15.62 -15.29 -7.21
CA ASP A 164 -16.23 -16.21 -8.16
C ASP A 164 -16.67 -15.49 -9.45
N GLU A 165 -17.11 -14.23 -9.36
CA GLU A 165 -17.44 -13.40 -10.52
C GLU A 165 -16.21 -13.07 -11.36
N GLY A 166 -15.06 -12.80 -10.71
CA GLY A 166 -13.79 -12.58 -11.40
C GLY A 166 -13.33 -13.82 -12.16
N ILE A 167 -13.46 -15.00 -11.53
CA ILE A 167 -13.15 -16.29 -12.14
C ILE A 167 -14.10 -16.59 -13.31
N ALA A 168 -15.41 -16.35 -13.13
CA ALA A 168 -16.40 -16.56 -14.18
C ALA A 168 -16.14 -15.67 -15.41
N LYS A 169 -15.67 -14.44 -15.18
CA LYS A 169 -15.42 -13.46 -16.26
C LYS A 169 -14.12 -13.70 -17.02
N TYR A 170 -13.02 -14.04 -16.32
CA TYR A 170 -11.68 -14.08 -16.91
C TYR A 170 -11.04 -15.47 -16.95
N GLY A 171 -11.58 -16.42 -16.19
CA GLY A 171 -10.99 -17.74 -15.98
C GLY A 171 -9.84 -17.72 -14.97
N ARG A 172 -9.60 -18.87 -14.30
CA ARG A 172 -8.53 -18.97 -13.28
C ARG A 172 -7.14 -18.70 -13.87
N SER A 173 -6.86 -19.24 -15.05
CA SER A 173 -5.56 -19.09 -15.74
C SER A 173 -5.21 -17.63 -16.06
N PHE A 174 -6.21 -16.75 -16.13
CA PHE A 174 -5.95 -15.31 -16.25
C PHE A 174 -5.20 -14.79 -15.02
N PHE A 175 -5.41 -15.34 -13.82
CA PHE A 175 -4.79 -14.80 -12.61
C PHE A 175 -3.50 -15.53 -12.19
N ASP A 176 -3.15 -16.64 -12.81
CA ASP A 176 -1.99 -17.47 -12.42
C ASP A 176 -0.69 -16.65 -12.30
N SER A 177 -0.44 -15.78 -13.28
CA SER A 177 0.76 -14.94 -13.30
C SER A 177 0.75 -13.82 -12.26
N PHE A 178 -0.42 -13.49 -11.69
CA PHE A 178 -0.55 -12.58 -10.57
C PHE A 178 -0.19 -13.25 -9.24
N PHE A 179 -0.47 -14.55 -9.07
CA PHE A 179 -0.32 -15.27 -7.80
C PHE A 179 0.98 -16.06 -7.63
N HIS A 180 1.77 -16.24 -8.69
CA HIS A 180 2.99 -17.07 -8.64
C HIS A 180 4.27 -16.29 -9.00
N PRO A 181 4.91 -15.63 -8.01
CA PRO A 181 4.36 -15.26 -6.69
C PRO A 181 3.32 -14.12 -6.78
N ALA A 182 2.55 -13.93 -5.71
CA ALA A 182 1.63 -12.79 -5.56
C ALA A 182 2.35 -11.47 -5.85
N LYS A 183 1.81 -10.60 -6.71
CA LYS A 183 2.43 -9.30 -7.03
C LYS A 183 2.22 -8.26 -5.93
N ASP A 184 1.03 -8.29 -5.34
CA ASP A 184 0.66 -7.52 -4.17
C ASP A 184 0.18 -8.45 -3.06
N ILE A 185 0.27 -7.99 -1.82
CA ILE A 185 -0.16 -8.76 -0.66
C ILE A 185 -0.82 -7.89 0.39
N MET A 186 -1.79 -8.47 1.10
CA MET A 186 -2.41 -7.84 2.25
C MET A 186 -1.72 -8.29 3.54
N PHE A 187 -1.67 -7.42 4.54
CA PHE A 187 -1.38 -7.83 5.91
C PHE A 187 -2.45 -7.31 6.87
N LYS A 188 -2.66 -8.05 7.95
CA LYS A 188 -3.43 -7.65 9.11
C LYS A 188 -2.48 -7.59 10.31
N ALA A 189 -2.47 -6.47 11.01
CA ALA A 189 -1.67 -6.28 12.22
C ALA A 189 -2.57 -5.82 13.37
N LYS A 190 -2.44 -6.43 14.57
CA LYS A 190 -3.25 -6.09 15.75
C LYS A 190 -2.38 -5.54 16.89
N LEU A 191 -2.84 -4.46 17.52
CA LEU A 191 -2.31 -3.97 18.79
C LEU A 191 -2.74 -4.88 19.95
N PRO A 192 -1.99 -4.96 21.05
CA PRO A 192 -2.42 -5.72 22.22
C PRO A 192 -3.72 -5.14 22.81
N ASP A 193 -4.55 -6.00 23.39
CA ASP A 193 -5.83 -5.59 24.02
C ASP A 193 -5.61 -4.71 25.26
N ASN A 194 -4.41 -4.74 25.85
CA ASN A 194 -3.98 -3.83 26.90
C ASN A 194 -2.61 -3.21 26.55
N LEU A 195 -2.61 -1.93 26.18
CA LEU A 195 -1.39 -1.19 25.82
C LEU A 195 -0.43 -0.94 27.01
N ASN A 196 -0.88 -1.15 28.25
CA ASN A 196 -0.05 -1.00 29.46
C ASN A 196 0.56 -2.33 29.92
N ALA A 197 0.29 -3.44 29.24
CA ALA A 197 0.86 -4.75 29.54
C ALA A 197 2.17 -4.95 28.73
N THR A 198 3.19 -4.14 29.02
CA THR A 198 4.57 -4.34 28.55
C THR A 198 5.54 -3.88 29.62
#